data_AF-A0A7S2VMC6-F1
#
_entry.id   AF-A0A7S2VMC6-F1
#
_cell.length_a   1.000
_cell.length_b   1.000
_cell.length_c   1.000
_cell.angle_alpha   90.00
_cell.angle_beta   90.00
_cell.angle_gamma   90.00
#
_symmetry.space_group_name_H-M   'P 1'
#
loop_
_entity.id
_entity.type
_entity.pdbx_description
1 polymer ?
#
loop_
_entity_poly.entity_id
_entity_poly.type
_entity_poly.pdbx_seq_one_letter_code
_entity_poly.pdbx_strand_id
1 'polypeptide(L)'
;PGAAEIALSVPKVLRAISSLYHDKLPPQSSMINHRMGELAGNAFEGAPSSGGKPSPLLSLCVDMGLQVVLEGHGEFSAYLPGRPADFIDASSDRDPYPPC
;
A
#
# COMPACT_ATOMS: atom_id res chain seq x y z
N PRO A 1 7.56 24.91 -9.65
CA PRO A 1 8.27 23.62 -9.82
C PRO A 1 8.89 23.14 -8.50
N GLY A 2 8.08 22.47 -7.67
CA GLY A 2 8.56 21.79 -6.47
C GLY A 2 7.93 20.41 -6.49
N ALA A 3 8.59 19.47 -7.15
CA ALA A 3 8.22 18.07 -7.05
C ALA A 3 8.33 17.70 -5.58
N ALA A 4 7.18 17.53 -4.92
CA ALA A 4 7.10 16.97 -3.59
C ALA A 4 7.57 15.52 -3.71
N GLU A 5 8.88 15.36 -3.67
CA GLU A 5 9.55 14.09 -3.56
C GLU A 5 9.03 13.52 -2.24
N ILE A 6 8.09 12.58 -2.34
CA ILE A 6 7.54 11.89 -1.18
C ILE A 6 8.74 11.16 -0.59
N ALA A 7 9.39 11.79 0.39
CA ALA A 7 10.60 11.27 0.98
C ALA A 7 10.24 9.92 1.62
N LEU A 8 10.55 8.83 0.91
CA LEU A 8 10.30 7.46 1.29
C LEU A 8 11.05 7.20 2.59
N SER A 9 10.32 7.29 3.69
CA SER A 9 10.86 7.16 5.03
C SER A 9 10.24 5.93 5.67
N VAL A 10 11.09 5.06 6.21
CA VAL A 10 10.70 3.86 6.98
C VAL A 10 9.53 4.13 7.96
N PRO A 11 9.59 5.16 8.84
CA PRO A 11 8.49 5.42 9.77
C PRO A 11 7.19 5.85 9.11
N LYS A 12 7.24 6.50 7.93
CA LYS A 12 6.04 6.89 7.18
C LYS A 12 5.36 5.68 6.56
N VAL A 13 6.14 4.77 5.97
CA VAL A 13 5.63 3.53 5.37
C VAL A 13 4.99 2.65 6.46
N LEU A 14 5.68 2.44 7.58
CA LEU A 14 5.12 1.67 8.69
C LEU A 14 3.85 2.30 9.27
N ARG A 15 3.81 3.63 9.39
CA ARG A 15 2.61 4.34 9.84
C ARG A 15 1.46 4.20 8.85
N ALA A 16 1.72 4.31 7.55
CA ALA A 16 0.73 4.11 6.49
C ALA A 16 0.17 2.67 6.53
N ILE A 17 1.05 1.66 6.56
CA ILE A 17 0.65 0.24 6.66
C ILE A 17 -0.16 0.01 7.94
N SER A 18 0.32 0.49 9.08
CA SER A 18 -0.41 0.35 10.35
C SER A 18 -1.78 1.03 10.33
N SER A 19 -1.90 2.16 9.62
CA SER A 19 -3.19 2.84 9.42
C SER A 19 -4.14 1.99 8.56
N LEU A 20 -3.64 1.35 7.51
CA LEU A 20 -4.44 0.45 6.66
C LEU A 20 -4.92 -0.78 7.44
N TYR A 21 -4.05 -1.37 8.28
CA TYR A 21 -4.47 -2.43 9.21
C TYR A 21 -5.57 -1.99 10.17
N HIS A 22 -5.52 -0.75 10.66
CA HIS A 22 -6.56 -0.21 11.53
C HIS A 22 -7.89 -0.01 10.79
N ASP A 23 -7.81 0.37 9.51
CA ASP A 23 -8.94 0.54 8.60
C ASP A 23 -9.47 -0.78 8.02
N LYS A 24 -8.80 -1.91 8.35
CA LYS A 24 -9.04 -3.24 7.77
C LYS A 24 -8.92 -3.26 6.24
N LEU A 25 -8.03 -2.45 5.68
CA LEU A 25 -7.76 -2.39 4.25
C LEU A 25 -6.43 -3.07 3.91
N PRO A 26 -6.35 -3.75 2.75
CA PRO A 26 -5.12 -4.38 2.31
C PRO A 26 -4.03 -3.31 2.08
N PRO A 27 -2.79 -3.52 2.56
CA PRO A 27 -1.67 -2.61 2.36
C PRO A 27 -1.11 -2.72 0.94
N GLN A 28 -1.93 -2.38 -0.05
CA GLN A 28 -1.56 -2.33 -1.45
C GLN A 28 -0.71 -1.09 -1.75
N SER A 29 0.14 -1.15 -2.76
CA SER A 29 1.06 -0.08 -3.14
C SER A 29 0.35 1.24 -3.40
N SER A 30 -0.85 1.20 -4.00
CA SER A 30 -1.68 2.38 -4.23
C SER A 30 -2.21 2.97 -2.91
N MET A 31 -2.75 2.13 -2.03
CA MET A 31 -3.24 2.52 -0.71
C MET A 31 -2.14 3.07 0.21
N ILE A 32 -0.96 2.43 0.22
CA ILE A 32 0.20 2.89 0.99
C ILE A 32 0.63 4.28 0.51
N ASN A 33 0.74 4.48 -0.81
CA ASN A 33 1.06 5.80 -1.37
C ASN A 33 0.01 6.85 -1.01
N HIS A 34 -1.28 6.49 -1.10
CA HIS A 34 -2.37 7.38 -0.71
C HIS A 34 -2.24 7.81 0.76
N ARG A 35 -2.10 6.86 1.69
CA ARG A 35 -1.92 7.16 3.12
C ARG A 35 -0.64 7.93 3.41
N MET A 36 0.46 7.64 2.73
CA MET A 36 1.68 8.44 2.87
C MET A 36 1.48 9.88 2.39
N GLY A 37 0.72 10.09 1.31
CA GLY A 37 0.35 11.41 0.82
C GLY A 37 -0.47 12.19 1.86
N GLU A 38 -1.51 11.55 2.40
CA GLU A 38 -2.33 12.13 3.47
C GLU A 38 -1.51 12.49 4.71
N LEU A 39 -0.61 11.60 5.15
CA LEU A 39 0.28 11.83 6.29
C LEU A 39 1.30 12.96 6.03
N ALA A 40 1.66 13.21 4.77
CA ALA A 40 2.51 14.32 4.37
C ALA A 40 1.76 15.65 4.32
N GLY A 41 0.45 15.67 4.61
CA GLY A 41 -0.39 16.87 4.50
C GLY A 41 -0.62 17.29 3.05
N ASN A 42 -0.26 16.44 2.09
CA ASN A 42 -0.43 16.68 0.67
C ASN A 42 -1.67 15.89 0.25
N ALA A 43 -2.78 16.59 -0.06
CA ALA A 43 -3.93 15.96 -0.69
C ALA A 43 -3.45 15.32 -1.99
N PHE A 44 -3.16 14.02 -1.94
CA PHE A 44 -2.53 13.30 -3.02
C PHE A 44 -3.61 12.96 -4.03
N GLU A 45 -3.82 13.85 -4.99
CA GLU A 45 -4.48 13.50 -6.24
C GLU A 45 -3.64 12.40 -6.87
N GLY A 46 -4.19 11.19 -6.91
CA GLY A 46 -3.45 9.93 -7.11
C GLY A 46 -2.31 10.07 -8.13
N ALA A 47 -1.07 9.93 -7.67
CA ALA A 47 0.03 9.88 -8.62
C ALA A 47 -0.15 8.64 -9.51
N PRO A 48 0.11 8.80 -10.81
CA PRO A 48 0.08 7.67 -11.72
C PRO A 48 1.08 6.61 -11.23
N SER A 49 0.61 5.37 -11.10
CA SER A 49 1.46 4.18 -11.15
C SER A 49 2.36 4.30 -12.37
N SER A 50 3.58 4.79 -12.16
CA SER A 50 4.55 4.94 -13.24
C SER A 50 5.07 3.55 -13.54
N GLY A 51 4.43 2.92 -14.53
CA GLY A 51 4.68 1.55 -14.94
C GLY A 51 6.15 1.31 -15.28
N GLY A 52 6.62 0.11 -14.90
CA GLY A 52 7.81 -0.52 -15.48
C GLY A 52 9.05 -0.60 -14.60
N LYS A 53 9.12 0.06 -13.45
CA LYS A 53 10.25 -0.07 -12.51
C LYS A 53 9.77 -0.59 -11.15
N PRO A 54 10.55 -1.46 -10.47
CA PRO A 54 10.23 -1.83 -9.10
C PRO A 54 10.18 -0.54 -8.28
N SER A 55 9.00 -0.20 -7.76
CA SER A 55 8.81 1.01 -6.98
C SER A 55 9.85 1.04 -5.86
N PRO A 56 10.53 2.17 -5.60
CA PRO A 56 11.49 2.26 -4.50
C PRO A 56 10.86 1.88 -3.14
N LEU A 57 9.54 2.01 -3.03
CA LEU A 57 8.73 1.52 -1.92
C LEU A 57 8.78 -0.02 -1.76
N LEU A 58 8.74 -0.78 -2.86
CA LEU A 58 8.88 -2.25 -2.86
C LEU A 58 10.24 -2.66 -2.26
N SER A 59 11.33 -2.06 -2.76
CA SER A 59 12.68 -2.36 -2.25
C SER A 59 12.80 -2.04 -0.77
N LEU A 60 12.22 -0.92 -0.33
CA LEU A 60 12.19 -0.51 1.07
C LEU A 60 11.39 -1.48 1.94
N CYS A 61 10.25 -1.98 1.44
CA CYS A 61 9.45 -2.98 2.16
C CYS A 61 10.19 -4.31 2.31
N VAL A 62 10.88 -4.76 1.26
CA VAL A 62 11.71 -5.97 1.30
C VAL A 62 12.87 -5.79 2.28
N ASP A 63 13.55 -4.65 2.26
CA ASP A 63 14.64 -4.32 3.20
C ASP A 63 14.18 -4.31 4.66
N MET A 64 12.96 -3.84 4.92
CA MET A 64 12.33 -3.91 6.26
C MET A 64 11.95 -5.33 6.71
N GLY A 65 11.98 -6.32 5.82
CA GLY A 65 11.48 -7.66 6.10
C GLY A 65 9.96 -7.75 6.14
N LEU A 66 9.25 -6.86 5.42
CA LEU A 66 7.81 -6.98 5.21
C LEU A 66 7.52 -8.13 4.23
N GLN A 67 6.37 -8.78 4.40
CA GLN A 67 5.93 -9.81 3.47
C GLN A 67 5.31 -9.12 2.25
N VAL A 68 6.04 -9.10 1.14
CA VAL A 68 5.56 -8.48 -0.10
C VAL A 68 5.00 -9.51 -1.08
N VAL A 69 3.80 -9.27 -1.57
CA VAL A 69 3.09 -10.06 -2.57
C VAL A 69 2.92 -9.22 -3.83
N LEU A 70 3.38 -9.72 -4.98
CA LEU A 70 3.17 -9.05 -6.27
C LEU A 70 1.81 -9.48 -6.83
N GLU A 71 0.89 -8.53 -7.04
CA GLU A 71 -0.47 -8.82 -7.51
C GLU A 71 -0.58 -8.77 -9.05
N GLY A 72 0.40 -8.16 -9.72
CA GLY A 72 0.42 -7.98 -11.18
C GLY A 72 0.24 -6.52 -11.57
N HIS A 73 0.42 -6.19 -12.85
CA HIS A 73 0.26 -4.81 -13.38
C HIS A 73 1.16 -3.73 -12.74
N GLY A 74 2.22 -4.15 -12.03
CA GLY A 74 3.11 -3.23 -11.31
C GLY A 74 2.64 -2.89 -9.89
N GLU A 75 1.57 -3.54 -9.42
CA GLU A 75 1.08 -3.41 -8.06
C GLU A 75 1.64 -4.51 -7.14
N PHE A 76 1.81 -4.16 -5.88
CA PHE A 76 2.27 -5.06 -4.84
C PHE A 76 1.60 -4.73 -3.52
N SER A 77 1.47 -5.73 -2.67
CA SER A 77 0.91 -5.62 -1.32
C SER A 77 1.98 -5.95 -0.29
N ALA A 78 2.17 -5.08 0.71
CA ALA A 78 3.22 -5.22 1.73
C ALA A 78 2.61 -5.43 3.12
N TYR A 79 2.69 -6.66 3.62
CA TYR A 79 2.12 -7.09 4.89
C TYR A 79 3.13 -7.06 6.02
N LEU A 80 2.65 -6.75 7.22
CA LEU A 80 3.48 -6.82 8.43
C LEU A 80 3.71 -8.29 8.82
N PRO A 81 4.95 -8.71 9.12
CA PRO A 81 5.23 -10.07 9.54
C PRO A 81 4.44 -10.41 10.81
N GLY A 82 3.74 -11.55 10.80
CA GLY A 82 2.92 -12.01 11.93
C GLY A 82 1.53 -11.37 12.04
N ARG A 83 1.14 -10.48 11.11
CA ARG A 83 -0.24 -10.02 10.98
C ARG A 83 -0.98 -10.83 9.91
N PRO A 84 -2.32 -11.01 10.03
CA PRO A 84 -3.08 -11.66 8.99
C PRO A 84 -3.00 -10.85 7.68
N ALA A 85 -2.73 -11.54 6.58
CA ALA A 85 -2.87 -11.02 5.22
C ALA A 85 -4.29 -11.27 4.65
N ASP A 86 -5.18 -11.85 5.46
CA ASP A 86 -6.59 -12.11 5.12
C ASP A 86 -7.39 -10.82 5.27
N PHE A 87 -7.23 -9.93 4.29
CA PHE A 87 -8.11 -8.80 4.09
C PHE A 87 -9.22 -9.25 3.15
N ILE A 88 -10.47 -9.19 3.62
CA ILE A 88 -11.62 -9.49 2.77
C ILE A 88 -11.85 -8.27 1.89
N ASP A 89 -11.40 -8.37 0.64
CA ASP A 89 -11.77 -7.40 -0.39
C ASP A 89 -13.25 -7.60 -0.76
N ALA A 90 -13.98 -6.52 -1.03
CA ALA A 90 -15.39 -6.61 -1.44
C ALA A 90 -15.60 -7.41 -2.75
N SER A 91 -14.53 -7.61 -3.54
CA SER A 91 -14.51 -8.45 -4.73
C SER A 91 -13.98 -9.87 -4.49
N SER A 92 -13.62 -10.25 -3.25
CA SER A 92 -13.22 -11.62 -2.94
C SER A 92 -14.42 -12.57 -3.03
N ASP A 93 -14.20 -13.79 -3.55
CA ASP A 93 -15.19 -14.89 -3.58
C ASP A 93 -15.70 -15.31 -2.18
N ARG A 94 -15.03 -14.82 -1.13
CA ARG A 94 -15.43 -14.91 0.27
C ARG A 94 -16.44 -13.86 0.71
N ASP A 95 -16.80 -12.92 -0.16
CA ASP A 95 -17.84 -11.94 0.11
C ASP A 95 -19.19 -12.69 0.18
N PRO A 96 -19.88 -12.69 1.34
CA PRO A 96 -21.13 -13.41 1.52
C PRO A 96 -22.31 -12.69 0.87
N TYR A 97 -22.10 -11.63 0.09
CA TYR A 97 -23.18 -10.90 -0.54
C TYR A 97 -23.68 -11.70 -1.75
N PRO A 98 -24.94 -12.14 -1.75
CA PRO A 98 -25.48 -12.86 -2.89
C PRO A 98 -25.50 -11.95 -4.13
N PRO A 99 -25.21 -12.48 -5.33
CA PRO A 99 -25.47 -11.74 -6.55
C PRO A 99 -26.97 -11.39 -6.59
N CYS A 100 -27.27 -10.10 -6.79
CA CYS A 100 -28.64 -9.64 -7.01
C CYS A 100 -29.23 -10.22 -8.30
#